data_AF-A0A0S9QWY2-F1
#
_entry.id   AF-A0A0S9QWY2-F1
#
_cell.length_a   1.000
_cell.length_b   1.000
_cell.length_c   1.000
_cell.angle_alpha   90.00
_cell.angle_beta   90.00
_cell.angle_gamma   90.00
#
_symmetry.space_group_name_H-M   'P 1'
#
loop_
_entity.id
_entity.type
_entity.pdbx_description
1 polymer ?
#
loop_
_entity_poly.entity_id
_entity_poly.type
_entity_poly.pdbx_seq_one_letter_code
_entity_poly.pdbx_strand_id
1 'polypeptide(L)'
;MRIVRSSKGRTILEIAAELGINDKTLNQWVVQARNADIDPEGSMSDAAKRRIRALEDQVAQLEKDLEFEKKARAFTQAISLRRRSSK
;
A
#
# COMPACT_ATOMS: atom_id res chain seq x y z
N MET A 1 19.67 10.15 -5.76
CA MET A 1 18.57 10.47 -6.70
C MET A 1 17.26 10.43 -5.91
N ARG A 2 16.49 11.54 -5.85
CA ARG A 2 15.24 11.62 -5.07
C ARG A 2 14.07 11.24 -5.96
N ILE A 3 13.41 10.13 -5.68
CA ILE A 3 12.19 9.73 -6.40
C ILE A 3 11.01 10.53 -5.85
N VAL A 4 10.39 11.35 -6.69
CA VAL A 4 9.18 12.11 -6.33
C VAL A 4 7.97 11.26 -6.74
N ARG A 5 7.17 10.82 -5.76
CA ARG A 5 5.91 10.12 -6.04
C ARG A 5 4.86 11.14 -6.47
N SER A 6 4.36 11.03 -7.71
CA SER A 6 3.27 11.90 -8.20
C SER A 6 2.06 11.82 -7.28
N SER A 7 1.47 12.97 -6.98
CA SER A 7 0.15 13.09 -6.37
C SER A 7 -0.88 12.26 -7.15
N LYS A 8 -1.73 11.54 -6.42
CA LYS A 8 -2.75 10.60 -6.95
C LYS A 8 -3.50 11.23 -8.14
N GLY A 9 -3.51 10.55 -9.29
CA GLY A 9 -4.38 10.92 -10.43
C GLY A 9 -3.72 10.95 -11.81
N ARG A 10 -2.38 10.89 -11.93
CA ARG A 10 -1.69 10.92 -13.23
C ARG A 10 -1.26 9.52 -13.66
N THR A 11 -1.54 9.18 -14.91
CA THR A 11 -1.15 7.89 -15.51
C THR A 11 0.30 7.91 -15.99
N ILE A 12 0.92 6.74 -16.10
CA ILE A 12 2.30 6.61 -16.63
C ILE A 12 2.38 7.17 -18.06
N LEU A 13 1.33 6.99 -18.87
CA LEU A 13 1.25 7.51 -20.23
C LEU A 13 1.32 9.04 -20.29
N GLU A 14 0.53 9.72 -19.46
CA GLU A 14 0.53 11.19 -19.41
C GLU A 14 1.89 11.74 -18.98
N ILE A 15 2.52 11.10 -17.99
CA ILE A 15 3.85 11.50 -17.51
C ILE A 15 4.92 11.21 -18.56
N ALA A 16 4.86 10.06 -19.23
CA ALA A 16 5.79 9.71 -20.30
C ALA A 16 5.71 10.70 -21.47
N ALA A 17 4.48 11.08 -21.86
CA ALA A 17 4.23 12.06 -22.90
C ALA A 17 4.75 13.46 -22.51
N GLU A 18 4.51 13.91 -21.27
CA GLU A 18 5.04 15.18 -20.76
C GLU A 18 6.57 15.21 -20.74
N LEU A 19 7.19 14.09 -20.36
CA LEU A 19 8.64 13.95 -20.31
C LEU A 19 9.28 13.69 -21.68
N GLY A 20 8.48 13.46 -22.74
CA GLY A 20 8.98 13.13 -24.08
C GLY A 20 9.71 11.79 -24.15
N ILE A 21 9.41 10.86 -23.24
CA ILE A 21 10.03 9.53 -23.18
C ILE A 21 9.02 8.44 -23.52
N ASN A 22 9.53 7.28 -23.92
CA ASN A 22 8.69 6.10 -24.15
C ASN A 22 8.06 5.62 -22.83
N ASP A 23 6.75 5.33 -22.86
CA ASP A 23 5.96 4.85 -21.74
C ASP A 23 6.48 3.52 -21.18
N LYS A 24 6.95 2.62 -22.05
CA LYS A 24 7.56 1.34 -21.65
C LYS A 24 8.86 1.56 -20.88
N THR A 25 9.68 2.53 -21.31
CA THR A 25 10.94 2.87 -20.63
C THR A 25 10.65 3.47 -19.25
N LEU A 26 9.69 4.39 -19.17
CA LEU A 26 9.27 4.94 -17.88
C LEU A 26 8.73 3.85 -16.96
N ASN A 27 7.89 2.95 -17.49
CA ASN A 27 7.35 1.83 -16.73
C ASN A 27 8.46 0.89 -16.22
N GLN A 28 9.47 0.59 -17.05
CA GLN A 28 10.62 -0.20 -16.61
C GLN A 28 11.38 0.47 -15.45
N TRP A 29 11.62 1.77 -15.52
CA TRP A 29 12.28 2.50 -14.43
C TRP A 29 11.44 2.53 -13.16
N VAL A 30 10.12 2.68 -13.28
CA VAL A 30 9.18 2.61 -12.14
C VAL A 30 9.21 1.23 -11.48
N VAL A 31 9.20 0.16 -12.28
CA VAL A 31 9.30 -1.21 -11.76
C VAL A 31 10.65 -1.43 -11.06
N GLN A 32 11.75 -0.96 -11.64
CA GLN A 32 13.07 -1.05 -11.01
C GLN A 32 13.13 -0.29 -9.69
N ALA A 33 12.63 0.95 -9.65
CA ALA A 33 12.54 1.73 -8.42
C ALA A 33 11.72 1.01 -7.33
N ARG A 34 10.56 0.45 -7.70
CA ARG A 34 9.72 -0.32 -6.76
C ARG A 34 10.37 -1.63 -6.29
N ASN A 35 11.23 -2.22 -7.11
CA ASN A 35 12.00 -3.39 -6.73
C ASN A 35 13.18 -3.03 -5.82
N ALA A 36 13.83 -1.88 -6.04
CA ALA A 36 14.93 -1.39 -5.20
C ALA A 36 14.47 -1.05 -3.77
N ASP A 37 13.23 -0.59 -3.60
CA ASP A 37 12.64 -0.40 -2.25
C ASP A 37 12.52 -1.72 -1.46
N ILE A 38 12.35 -2.85 -2.16
CA ILE A 38 12.17 -4.19 -1.54
C ILE A 38 13.51 -4.90 -1.40
N ASP A 39 14.41 -4.72 -2.36
CA ASP A 39 15.69 -5.38 -2.44
C ASP A 39 16.75 -4.40 -2.94
N PRO A 40 17.31 -3.58 -2.03
CA PRO A 40 18.28 -2.53 -2.38
C PRO A 40 19.56 -3.09 -2.99
N GLU A 41 19.96 -4.29 -2.56
CA GLU A 41 21.19 -4.98 -2.97
C GLU A 41 21.00 -5.85 -4.23
N GLY A 42 19.77 -5.98 -4.74
CA GLY A 42 19.47 -6.79 -5.93
C GLY A 42 19.69 -8.30 -5.76
N SER A 43 19.85 -8.78 -4.52
CA SER A 43 20.21 -10.17 -4.20
C SER A 43 19.01 -11.11 -4.13
N MET A 44 17.80 -10.57 -4.07
CA MET A 44 16.57 -11.35 -3.90
C MET A 44 16.00 -11.79 -5.26
N SER A 45 15.49 -13.02 -5.30
CA SER A 45 14.76 -13.50 -6.48
C SER A 45 13.43 -12.76 -6.65
N ASP A 46 12.94 -12.68 -7.89
CA ASP A 46 11.62 -12.10 -8.18
C ASP A 46 10.48 -12.78 -7.42
N ALA A 47 10.61 -14.09 -7.16
CA ALA A 47 9.64 -14.83 -6.35
C ALA A 47 9.62 -14.33 -4.89
N ALA A 48 10.79 -14.06 -4.31
CA ALA A 48 10.90 -13.49 -2.97
C ALA A 48 10.30 -12.07 -2.91
N LYS A 49 10.58 -11.21 -3.89
CA LYS A 49 10.00 -9.85 -3.97
C LYS A 49 8.47 -9.89 -4.08
N ARG A 50 7.92 -10.80 -4.89
CA ARG A 50 6.47 -11.00 -4.98
C ARG A 50 5.86 -11.48 -3.66
N ARG A 51 6.55 -12.39 -2.96
CA ARG A 51 6.08 -12.90 -1.66
C ARG A 51 6.07 -11.79 -0.60
N ILE A 52 7.09 -10.93 -0.57
CA ILE A 52 7.13 -9.77 0.33
C ILE A 52 5.92 -8.87 0.08
N ARG A 53 5.65 -8.47 -1.17
CA ARG A 53 4.47 -7.64 -1.49
C ARG A 53 3.17 -8.28 -1.03
N ALA A 54 3.00 -9.58 -1.28
CA ALA A 54 1.80 -10.29 -0.86
C ALA A 54 1.66 -10.33 0.68
N LEU A 55 2.77 -10.42 1.41
CA LEU A 55 2.76 -10.36 2.88
C LEU A 55 2.46 -8.94 3.38
N GLU A 56 3.03 -7.91 2.77
CA GLU A 56 2.71 -6.51 3.10
C GLU A 56 1.23 -6.20 2.87
N ASP A 57 0.66 -6.66 1.75
CA ASP A 57 -0.77 -6.52 1.46
C ASP A 57 -1.64 -7.25 2.49
N GLN A 58 -1.22 -8.46 2.91
CA GLN A 58 -1.91 -9.23 3.96
C GLN A 58 -1.84 -8.52 5.32
N VAL A 59 -0.68 -8.01 5.72
CA VAL A 59 -0.51 -7.26 6.96
C VAL A 59 -1.39 -6.03 6.96
N ALA A 60 -1.37 -5.25 5.87
CA ALA A 60 -2.21 -4.05 5.74
C ALA A 60 -3.72 -4.37 5.79
N GLN A 61 -4.13 -5.55 5.29
CA GLN A 61 -5.53 -5.99 5.41
C GLN A 61 -5.87 -6.39 6.85
N LEU A 62 -5.02 -7.19 7.48
CA LEU A 62 -5.21 -7.63 8.87
C LEU A 62 -5.25 -6.44 9.84
N GLU A 63 -4.42 -5.41 9.62
CA GLU A 63 -4.46 -4.18 10.42
C GLU A 63 -5.80 -3.47 10.30
N LYS A 64 -6.38 -3.37 9.09
CA LYS A 64 -7.70 -2.78 8.89
C LYS A 64 -8.79 -3.59 9.59
N ASP A 65 -8.72 -4.92 9.48
CA ASP A 65 -9.70 -5.82 10.09
C ASP A 65 -9.65 -5.74 11.62
N LEU A 66 -8.44 -5.71 12.19
CA LEU A 66 -8.21 -5.54 13.62
C LEU A 66 -8.69 -4.18 14.12
N GLU A 67 -8.46 -3.10 13.37
CA GLU A 67 -9.01 -1.78 13.70
C GLU A 67 -10.55 -1.75 13.61
N PHE A 68 -11.13 -2.45 12.65
CA PHE A 68 -12.58 -2.61 12.57
C PHE A 68 -13.12 -3.37 13.79
N GLU A 69 -12.51 -4.49 14.16
CA GLU A 69 -12.92 -5.31 15.30
C GLU A 69 -12.84 -4.52 16.62
N LYS A 70 -11.74 -3.78 16.84
CA LYS A 70 -11.60 -2.91 18.00
C LYS A 70 -12.74 -1.90 18.11
N LYS A 71 -13.08 -1.24 17.00
CA LYS A 71 -14.17 -0.26 16.95
C LYS A 71 -15.53 -0.91 17.18
N ALA A 72 -15.78 -2.08 16.58
CA ALA A 72 -17.00 -2.85 16.79
C ALA A 72 -17.17 -3.24 18.26
N ARG A 73 -16.12 -3.76 18.90
CA ARG A 73 -16.12 -4.11 20.33
C ARG A 73 -16.40 -2.89 21.20
N ALA A 74 -15.73 -1.77 20.96
CA ALA A 74 -15.95 -0.53 21.70
C ALA A 74 -17.40 -0.03 21.57
N PHE A 75 -17.95 -0.09 20.35
CA PHE A 75 -19.33 0.30 20.06
C PHE A 75 -20.34 -0.59 20.81
N THR A 76 -20.18 -1.91 20.75
CA THR A 76 -21.04 -2.85 21.47
C THR A 76 -20.97 -2.65 22.99
N GLN A 77 -19.77 -2.44 23.53
CA GLN A 77 -19.60 -2.14 24.96
C GLN A 77 -20.34 -0.84 25.33
N ALA A 78 -20.17 0.23 24.55
CA ALA A 78 -20.87 1.50 24.77
C ALA A 78 -22.40 1.36 24.75
N ILE A 79 -22.95 0.60 23.78
CA ILE A 79 -24.40 0.30 23.74
C ILE A 79 -24.84 -0.46 25.00
N SER A 80 -24.07 -1.47 25.42
CA SER A 80 -24.40 -2.27 26.60
C SER A 80 -24.41 -1.45 27.89
N LEU A 81 -23.50 -0.47 28.01
CA LEU A 81 -23.41 0.45 29.15
C LEU A 81 -24.57 1.45 29.14
N ARG A 82 -24.87 2.05 27.98
CA ARG A 82 -26.01 2.97 27.83
C ARG A 82 -27.34 2.32 28.20
N ARG A 83 -27.55 1.05 27.84
CA ARG A 83 -28.76 0.30 28.21
C ARG A 83 -28.89 0.05 29.71
N ARG A 84 -27.78 -0.21 30.41
CA ARG A 84 -27.77 -0.45 31.87
C ARG A 84 -28.03 0.82 32.68
N SER A 85 -27.57 1.98 32.20
CA SER A 85 -27.74 3.26 32.90
C SER A 85 -29.16 3.84 32.83
N SER A 86 -30.05 3.26 32.01
CA SER A 86 -31.43 3.73 31.81
C SER A 86 -32.46 2.96 32.65
N LYS A 87 -32.02 2.17 33.64
CA LYS A 87 -32.88 1.32 34.48
C LYS A 87 -32.62 1.58 35.96
#